data_AF-A0A971HSL4-F1
#
_entry.id   AF-A0A971HSL4-F1
#
_cell.length_a   1.000
_cell.length_b   1.000
_cell.length_c   1.000
_cell.angle_alpha   90.00
_cell.angle_beta   90.00
_cell.angle_gamma   90.00
#
_symmetry.space_group_name_H-M   'P 1'
#
loop_
_entity.id
_entity.type
_entity.pdbx_description
1 polymer ?
#
loop_
_entity_poly.entity_id
_entity_poly.type
_entity_poly.pdbx_seq_one_letter_code
_entity_poly.pdbx_strand_id
1 'polypeptide(L)'
;MIELNGNSLTIEKVWKISQGEKISICPESMKKVKASREIVEKIIKEERVVYGITTGFGHLCNTRIDKSDLQRLQVNLIRSHATGVGDPYPRDAVRASIVVRINSLLHGVSGVRPELIEALTALLNSDVVPHVPQQGSVGCSGDLAPLSHIILVLMGEGEVLCEDGHSICPALPALQKAGLKPICLEAKEGLALINGTAVMAGVTALALYRSMHISKSADIIASMTLEMVKGSTKPFDPEFIALRPYPGMAQVAENVLSCIEGSEVRNSH
;
A
#
# COMPACT_ATOMS: atom_id res chain seq x y z
N MET A 1 -18.13 0.17 -2.06
CA MET A 1 -17.26 0.05 -0.89
C MET A 1 -16.59 -1.32 -0.92
N ILE A 2 -15.26 -1.40 -0.81
CA ILE A 2 -14.49 -2.65 -0.86
C ILE A 2 -14.22 -3.17 0.56
N GLU A 3 -14.64 -4.39 0.86
CA GLU A 3 -14.33 -5.03 2.16
C GLU A 3 -12.92 -5.63 2.18
N LEU A 4 -12.15 -5.32 3.23
CA LEU A 4 -10.84 -5.89 3.49
C LEU A 4 -10.92 -7.00 4.55
N ASN A 5 -10.23 -8.10 4.29
CA ASN A 5 -10.21 -9.30 5.16
C ASN A 5 -8.81 -9.88 5.36
N GLY A 6 -7.77 -9.11 5.01
CA GLY A 6 -6.38 -9.54 5.04
C GLY A 6 -5.93 -10.34 3.82
N ASN A 7 -6.80 -11.11 3.17
CA ASN A 7 -6.35 -12.18 2.25
C ASN A 7 -6.72 -11.96 0.78
N SER A 8 -7.67 -11.07 0.47
CA SER A 8 -8.29 -10.98 -0.86
C SER A 8 -8.13 -9.62 -1.55
N LEU A 9 -7.11 -8.86 -1.17
CA LEU A 9 -6.78 -7.58 -1.79
C LEU A 9 -6.03 -7.82 -3.11
N THR A 10 -6.68 -7.54 -4.23
CA THR A 10 -6.08 -7.66 -5.58
C THR A 10 -5.54 -6.31 -6.07
N ILE A 11 -4.71 -6.33 -7.11
CA ILE A 11 -4.15 -5.11 -7.74
C ILE A 11 -5.26 -4.16 -8.21
N GLU A 12 -6.34 -4.68 -8.79
CA GLU A 12 -7.48 -3.89 -9.25
C GLU A 12 -8.22 -3.23 -8.10
N LYS A 13 -8.35 -3.93 -6.96
CA LYS A 13 -8.93 -3.34 -5.75
C LYS A 13 -8.03 -2.25 -5.19
N VAL A 14 -6.71 -2.46 -5.14
CA VAL A 14 -5.75 -1.40 -4.75
C VAL A 14 -5.88 -0.19 -5.66
N TRP A 15 -5.95 -0.38 -6.98
CA TRP A 15 -6.18 0.70 -7.94
C TRP A 15 -7.47 1.46 -7.61
N LYS A 16 -8.62 0.79 -7.53
CA LYS A 16 -9.91 1.45 -7.22
C LYS A 16 -9.85 2.26 -5.92
N ILE A 17 -9.23 1.71 -4.88
CA ILE A 17 -9.10 2.38 -3.57
C ILE A 17 -8.16 3.59 -3.66
N SER A 18 -7.05 3.48 -4.40
CA SER A 18 -6.15 4.59 -4.69
C SER A 18 -6.86 5.75 -5.40
N GLN A 19 -7.87 5.44 -6.23
CA GLN A 19 -8.66 6.45 -6.94
C GLN A 19 -9.77 7.07 -6.08
N GLY A 20 -10.10 6.52 -4.90
CA GLY A 20 -11.07 7.09 -3.98
C GLY A 20 -12.17 6.13 -3.51
N GLU A 21 -12.18 4.88 -3.97
CA GLU A 21 -13.14 3.89 -3.48
C GLU A 21 -12.97 3.67 -1.97
N LYS A 22 -14.07 3.79 -1.22
CA LYS A 22 -14.09 3.60 0.23
C LYS A 22 -13.96 2.13 0.60
N ILE A 23 -13.41 1.87 1.78
CA ILE A 23 -13.23 0.52 2.32
C ILE A 23 -14.07 0.26 3.57
N SER A 24 -14.34 -1.01 3.84
CA SER A 24 -14.84 -1.53 5.12
C SER A 24 -13.93 -2.66 5.61
N ILE A 25 -14.04 -3.02 6.90
CA ILE A 25 -13.25 -4.09 7.49
C ILE A 25 -14.15 -5.27 7.84
N CYS A 26 -13.74 -6.46 7.42
CA CYS A 26 -14.41 -7.72 7.74
C CYS A 26 -14.41 -7.97 9.26
N PRO A 27 -15.58 -8.15 9.91
CA PRO A 27 -15.66 -8.37 11.36
C PRO A 27 -14.85 -9.57 11.86
N GLU A 28 -14.76 -10.65 11.08
CA GLU A 28 -13.95 -11.82 11.43
C GLU A 28 -12.45 -11.52 11.47
N SER A 29 -11.97 -10.59 10.65
CA SER A 29 -10.57 -10.16 10.68
C SER A 29 -10.27 -9.33 11.92
N MET A 30 -11.24 -8.51 12.38
CA MET A 30 -11.11 -7.75 13.63
C MET A 30 -11.03 -8.64 14.86
N LYS A 31 -11.70 -9.81 14.86
CA LYS A 31 -11.54 -10.81 15.94
C LYS A 31 -10.10 -11.32 16.03
N LYS A 32 -9.44 -11.57 14.90
CA LYS A 32 -8.04 -12.00 14.86
C LYS A 32 -7.11 -10.90 15.38
N VAL A 33 -7.35 -9.65 14.99
CA VAL A 33 -6.60 -8.49 15.49
C VAL A 33 -6.71 -8.37 17.01
N LYS A 34 -7.95 -8.47 17.54
CA LYS A 34 -8.18 -8.43 18.99
C LYS A 34 -7.47 -9.56 19.73
N ALA A 35 -7.56 -10.80 19.25
CA ALA A 35 -6.85 -11.94 19.84
C ALA A 35 -5.32 -11.74 19.81
N SER A 36 -4.77 -11.19 18.73
CA SER A 36 -3.35 -10.80 18.64
C SER A 36 -2.95 -9.79 19.70
N ARG A 37 -3.81 -8.78 19.94
CA ARG A 37 -3.57 -7.74 20.94
C ARG A 37 -3.59 -8.31 22.36
N GLU A 38 -4.52 -9.20 22.67
CA GLU A 38 -4.61 -9.86 23.98
C GLU A 38 -3.31 -10.61 24.36
N ILE A 39 -2.60 -11.18 23.37
CA ILE A 39 -1.28 -11.80 23.59
C ILE A 39 -0.23 -10.74 23.99
N VAL A 40 -0.23 -9.57 23.34
CA VAL A 40 0.68 -8.47 23.68
C VAL A 40 0.41 -7.96 25.10
N GLU A 41 -0.87 -7.78 25.46
CA GLU A 41 -1.25 -7.37 26.82
C GLU A 41 -0.79 -8.38 27.88
N LYS A 42 -0.93 -9.68 27.58
CA LYS A 42 -0.44 -10.74 28.47
C LYS A 42 1.07 -10.68 28.65
N ILE A 43 1.84 -10.51 27.57
CA ILE A 43 3.30 -10.36 27.62
C ILE A 43 3.72 -9.18 28.49
N ILE A 44 3.05 -8.03 28.33
CA ILE A 44 3.33 -6.81 29.11
C ILE A 44 2.99 -7.04 30.59
N LYS A 45 1.87 -7.70 30.89
CA LYS A 45 1.45 -8.02 32.26
C LYS A 45 2.40 -9.01 32.96
N GLU A 46 2.93 -9.97 32.20
CA GLU A 46 3.91 -10.96 32.67
C GLU A 46 5.35 -10.43 32.73
N GLU A 47 5.58 -9.18 32.32
CA GLU A 47 6.91 -8.54 32.27
C GLU A 47 7.97 -9.34 31.48
N ARG A 48 7.52 -10.11 30.49
CA ARG A 48 8.41 -10.92 29.65
C ARG A 48 9.25 -10.03 28.73
N VAL A 49 10.53 -10.36 28.56
CA VAL A 49 11.43 -9.65 27.64
C VAL A 49 11.14 -10.06 26.20
N VAL A 50 10.47 -9.19 25.43
CA VAL A 50 10.11 -9.44 24.03
C VAL A 50 10.42 -8.23 23.16
N TYR A 51 11.13 -8.48 22.04
CA TYR A 51 11.59 -7.45 21.12
C TYR A 51 10.47 -6.53 20.64
N GLY A 52 10.66 -5.22 20.81
CA GLY A 52 9.71 -4.19 20.38
C GLY A 52 8.38 -4.17 21.13
N ILE A 53 8.22 -5.01 22.16
CA ILE A 53 7.10 -4.97 23.11
C ILE A 53 7.58 -4.39 24.44
N THR A 54 8.64 -4.95 25.02
CA THR A 54 9.21 -4.52 26.32
C THR A 54 10.69 -4.16 26.25
N THR A 55 11.26 -4.14 25.04
CA THR A 55 12.65 -3.73 24.78
C THR A 55 12.69 -2.56 23.80
N GLY A 56 13.87 -1.95 23.67
CA GLY A 56 14.16 -1.00 22.59
C GLY A 56 14.23 -1.66 21.21
N PHE A 57 14.54 -0.85 20.19
CA PHE A 57 14.64 -1.25 18.79
C PHE A 57 16.08 -1.17 18.27
N GLY A 58 16.40 -1.91 17.21
CA GLY A 58 17.71 -1.85 16.56
C GLY A 58 18.84 -2.13 17.54
N HIS A 59 19.76 -1.18 17.72
CA HIS A 59 20.88 -1.31 18.66
C HIS A 59 20.43 -1.52 20.13
N LEU A 60 19.23 -1.07 20.50
CA LEU A 60 18.67 -1.21 21.85
C LEU A 60 17.78 -2.46 22.00
N CYS A 61 17.88 -3.44 21.09
CA CYS A 61 17.05 -4.66 21.11
C CYS A 61 17.17 -5.49 22.39
N ASN A 62 18.31 -5.38 23.10
CA ASN A 62 18.58 -6.09 24.35
C ASN A 62 18.34 -5.24 25.61
N THR A 63 17.92 -3.98 25.45
CA THR A 63 17.67 -3.06 26.57
C THR A 63 16.20 -3.14 26.96
N ARG A 64 15.92 -3.58 28.20
CA ARG A 64 14.58 -3.57 28.78
C ARG A 64 14.10 -2.12 28.97
N ILE A 65 12.84 -1.88 28.68
CA ILE A 65 12.19 -0.57 28.81
C ILE A 65 11.10 -0.68 29.87
N ASP A 66 11.05 0.29 30.77
CA ASP A 66 10.02 0.34 31.81
C ASP A 66 8.63 0.54 31.20
N LYS A 67 7.63 -0.06 31.85
CA LYS A 67 6.24 -0.03 31.36
C LYS A 67 5.71 1.40 31.17
N SER A 68 6.13 2.34 32.02
CA SER A 68 5.80 3.76 31.93
C SER A 68 6.35 4.45 30.68
N ASP A 69 7.40 3.89 30.07
CA ASP A 69 8.09 4.48 28.91
C ASP A 69 7.68 3.86 27.58
N LEU A 70 6.96 2.74 27.56
CA LEU A 70 6.64 2.00 26.33
C LEU A 70 5.83 2.82 25.31
N GLN A 71 4.89 3.63 25.79
CA GLN A 71 4.11 4.54 24.94
C GLN A 71 4.99 5.64 24.36
N ARG A 72 5.79 6.30 25.21
CA ARG A 72 6.75 7.34 24.80
C ARG A 72 7.75 6.81 23.78
N LEU A 73 8.21 5.56 23.96
CA LEU A 73 9.09 4.88 23.02
C LEU A 73 8.46 4.72 21.64
N GLN A 74 7.17 4.37 21.54
CA GLN A 74 6.51 4.25 20.23
C GLN A 74 6.38 5.61 19.53
N VAL A 75 5.98 6.65 20.26
CA VAL A 75 5.88 8.02 19.72
C VAL A 75 7.23 8.49 19.20
N ASN A 76 8.30 8.29 19.99
CA ASN A 76 9.65 8.67 19.59
C ASN A 76 10.17 7.84 18.42
N LEU A 77 9.78 6.56 18.29
CA LEU A 77 10.11 5.75 17.13
C LEU A 77 9.56 6.40 15.85
N ILE A 78 8.27 6.76 15.83
CA ILE A 78 7.65 7.40 14.66
C ILE A 78 8.38 8.70 14.32
N ARG A 79 8.54 9.60 15.29
CA ARG A 79 9.21 10.89 15.09
C ARG A 79 10.64 10.77 14.59
N SER A 80 11.43 9.86 15.18
CA SER A 80 12.84 9.66 14.80
C SER A 80 13.01 9.02 13.42
N HIS A 81 12.00 8.29 12.94
CA HIS A 81 12.06 7.60 11.65
C HIS A 81 11.39 8.39 10.53
N ALA A 82 10.65 9.46 10.81
CA ALA A 82 10.06 10.35 9.80
C ALA A 82 11.12 11.24 9.12
N THR A 83 12.12 10.61 8.52
CA THR A 83 13.32 11.25 7.93
C THR A 83 13.30 11.21 6.40
N GLY A 84 12.16 10.91 5.79
CA GLY A 84 12.01 10.94 4.34
C GLY A 84 12.24 12.34 3.76
N VAL A 85 12.76 12.42 2.53
CA VAL A 85 13.10 13.67 1.83
C VAL A 85 12.67 13.62 0.35
N GLY A 86 12.81 14.76 -0.33
CA GLY A 86 12.47 14.92 -1.75
C GLY A 86 10.99 15.16 -1.99
N ASP A 87 10.58 15.05 -3.25
CA ASP A 87 9.20 15.28 -3.66
C ASP A 87 8.23 14.31 -2.96
N PRO A 88 6.99 14.73 -2.68
CA PRO A 88 6.01 13.85 -2.05
C PRO A 88 5.47 12.78 -3.00
N TYR A 89 5.07 11.64 -2.43
CA TYR A 89 4.25 10.66 -3.13
C TYR A 89 2.92 11.30 -3.54
N PRO A 90 2.43 11.02 -4.76
CA PRO A 90 1.09 11.46 -5.17
C PRO A 90 0.01 10.78 -4.31
N ARG A 91 -1.18 11.39 -4.28
CA ARG A 91 -2.33 10.91 -3.49
C ARG A 91 -2.64 9.44 -3.68
N ASP A 92 -2.63 8.95 -4.92
CA ASP A 92 -2.93 7.55 -5.23
C ASP A 92 -1.91 6.60 -4.59
N ALA A 93 -0.61 6.92 -4.64
CA ALA A 93 0.45 6.15 -4.01
C ALA A 93 0.33 6.12 -2.47
N VAL A 94 0.01 7.25 -1.84
CA VAL A 94 -0.21 7.30 -0.38
C VAL A 94 -1.42 6.46 0.02
N ARG A 95 -2.55 6.60 -0.71
CA ARG A 95 -3.76 5.80 -0.48
C ARG A 95 -3.51 4.30 -0.69
N ALA A 96 -2.78 3.93 -1.74
CA ALA A 96 -2.38 2.54 -2.00
C ALA A 96 -1.50 1.98 -0.86
N SER A 97 -0.60 2.79 -0.33
CA SER A 97 0.25 2.42 0.81
C SER A 97 -0.57 2.16 2.07
N ILE A 98 -1.52 3.05 2.38
CA ILE A 98 -2.40 2.91 3.55
C ILE A 98 -3.27 1.65 3.45
N VAL A 99 -3.90 1.39 2.30
CA VAL A 99 -4.77 0.20 2.16
C VAL A 99 -3.98 -1.10 2.26
N VAL A 100 -2.78 -1.18 1.66
CA VAL A 100 -1.91 -2.35 1.79
C VAL A 100 -1.51 -2.55 3.25
N ARG A 101 -1.22 -1.47 3.98
CA ARG A 101 -0.88 -1.56 5.40
C ARG A 101 -2.05 -2.06 6.24
N ILE A 102 -3.24 -1.49 6.05
CA ILE A 102 -4.47 -1.94 6.72
C ILE A 102 -4.67 -3.44 6.47
N ASN A 103 -4.63 -3.87 5.22
CA ASN A 103 -4.86 -5.26 4.86
C ASN A 103 -3.81 -6.20 5.49
N SER A 104 -2.54 -5.81 5.55
CA SER A 104 -1.49 -6.57 6.25
C SER A 104 -1.78 -6.71 7.76
N LEU A 105 -2.23 -5.65 8.42
CA LEU A 105 -2.56 -5.68 9.85
C LEU A 105 -3.74 -6.62 10.16
N LEU A 106 -4.67 -6.80 9.22
CA LEU A 106 -5.83 -7.70 9.35
C LEU A 106 -5.46 -9.19 9.39
N HIS A 107 -4.21 -9.57 9.10
CA HIS A 107 -3.74 -10.94 9.34
C HIS A 107 -3.79 -11.31 10.84
N GLY A 108 -3.83 -10.32 11.75
CA GLY A 108 -3.98 -10.58 13.19
C GLY A 108 -2.72 -11.15 13.84
N VAL A 109 -1.54 -10.78 13.34
CA VAL A 109 -0.23 -11.21 13.90
C VAL A 109 0.63 -10.03 14.37
N SER A 110 0.16 -8.81 14.15
CA SER A 110 0.91 -7.58 14.45
C SER A 110 0.69 -7.06 15.88
N GLY A 111 -0.34 -7.52 16.60
CA GLY A 111 -0.60 -7.12 17.99
C GLY A 111 -0.98 -5.65 18.18
N VAL A 112 -1.54 -5.02 17.16
CA VAL A 112 -2.10 -3.66 17.22
C VAL A 112 -3.53 -3.69 17.77
N ARG A 113 -3.99 -2.58 18.32
CA ARG A 113 -5.38 -2.42 18.72
C ARG A 113 -6.34 -2.32 17.51
N PRO A 114 -7.57 -2.85 17.62
CA PRO A 114 -8.66 -2.60 16.67
C PRO A 114 -8.83 -1.13 16.26
N GLU A 115 -8.77 -0.22 17.24
CA GLU A 115 -8.97 1.22 17.09
C GLU A 115 -7.95 1.86 16.14
N LEU A 116 -6.75 1.27 16.04
CA LEU A 116 -5.71 1.73 15.12
C LEU A 116 -6.05 1.42 13.65
N ILE A 117 -6.64 0.25 13.41
CA ILE A 117 -7.11 -0.15 12.08
C ILE A 117 -8.31 0.71 11.69
N GLU A 118 -9.21 0.97 12.63
CA GLU A 118 -10.35 1.88 12.44
C GLU A 118 -9.89 3.31 12.12
N ALA A 119 -8.89 3.83 12.83
CA ALA A 119 -8.31 5.15 12.57
C ALA A 119 -7.67 5.25 11.19
N LEU A 120 -6.86 4.25 10.77
CA LEU A 120 -6.30 4.18 9.42
C LEU A 120 -7.40 4.11 8.35
N THR A 121 -8.44 3.33 8.62
CA THR A 121 -9.61 3.18 7.73
C THR A 121 -10.36 4.50 7.58
N ALA A 122 -10.57 5.22 8.68
CA ALA A 122 -11.22 6.51 8.69
C ALA A 122 -10.39 7.58 7.98
N LEU A 123 -9.07 7.63 8.21
CA LEU A 123 -8.14 8.50 7.49
C LEU A 123 -8.25 8.29 5.97
N LEU A 124 -8.19 7.04 5.51
CA LEU A 124 -8.30 6.68 4.10
C LEU A 124 -9.67 7.03 3.51
N ASN A 125 -10.76 6.74 4.24
CA ASN A 125 -12.13 6.98 3.77
C ASN A 125 -12.53 8.46 3.77
N SER A 126 -11.90 9.27 4.62
CA SER A 126 -12.06 10.74 4.66
C SER A 126 -11.15 11.46 3.67
N ASP A 127 -10.30 10.71 2.95
CA ASP A 127 -9.37 11.24 1.96
C ASP A 127 -8.42 12.32 2.50
N VAL A 128 -8.06 12.20 3.78
CA VAL A 128 -6.97 12.98 4.38
C VAL A 128 -5.67 12.31 3.96
N VAL A 129 -4.89 12.97 3.11
CA VAL A 129 -3.71 12.38 2.49
C VAL A 129 -2.44 12.90 3.17
N PRO A 130 -1.71 12.07 3.93
CA PRO A 130 -0.41 12.47 4.48
C PRO A 130 0.56 12.98 3.40
N HIS A 131 1.32 14.02 3.73
CA HIS A 131 2.48 14.41 2.94
C HIS A 131 3.61 13.42 3.24
N VAL A 132 4.00 12.63 2.24
CA VAL A 132 4.99 11.55 2.39
C VAL A 132 6.10 11.74 1.36
N PRO A 133 7.31 12.16 1.76
CA PRO A 133 8.44 12.26 0.83
C PRO A 133 8.82 10.90 0.22
N GLN A 134 9.26 10.92 -1.05
CA GLN A 134 9.52 9.69 -1.83
C GLN A 134 10.84 9.00 -1.48
N GLN A 135 11.83 9.73 -0.96
CA GLN A 135 13.19 9.21 -0.73
C GLN A 135 13.45 8.96 0.76
N GLY A 136 14.32 7.98 1.05
CA GLY A 136 14.80 7.66 2.41
C GLY A 136 14.56 6.22 2.84
N SER A 137 13.60 5.51 2.25
CA SER A 137 13.45 4.05 2.46
C SER A 137 14.51 3.30 1.64
N VAL A 138 15.13 2.28 2.24
CA VAL A 138 16.07 1.35 1.58
C VAL A 138 15.44 -0.02 1.29
N GLY A 139 14.16 -0.21 1.64
CA GLY A 139 13.38 -1.41 1.34
C GLY A 139 13.83 -2.73 1.98
N CYS A 140 14.83 -2.73 2.85
CA CYS A 140 15.40 -3.96 3.43
C CYS A 140 14.70 -4.47 4.71
N SER A 141 14.13 -3.57 5.52
CA SER A 141 13.50 -3.90 6.81
C SER A 141 12.16 -3.19 7.03
N GLY A 142 11.45 -2.93 5.93
CA GLY A 142 10.22 -2.16 5.89
C GLY A 142 10.41 -0.72 5.42
N ASP A 143 9.31 -0.12 5.00
CA ASP A 143 9.19 1.25 4.51
C ASP A 143 9.12 2.25 5.67
N LEU A 144 10.11 2.16 6.58
CA LEU A 144 10.09 2.83 7.88
C LEU A 144 9.85 4.34 7.74
N ALA A 145 10.65 5.02 6.91
CA ALA A 145 10.56 6.46 6.76
C ALA A 145 9.22 6.97 6.18
N PRO A 146 8.75 6.48 5.02
CA PRO A 146 7.49 6.93 4.47
C PRO A 146 6.27 6.48 5.30
N LEU A 147 6.30 5.30 5.95
CA LEU A 147 5.23 4.91 6.87
C LEU A 147 5.21 5.79 8.12
N SER A 148 6.36 6.18 8.67
CA SER A 148 6.41 7.10 9.81
C SER A 148 5.74 8.44 9.51
N HIS A 149 5.93 9.00 8.30
CA HIS A 149 5.22 10.22 7.88
C HIS A 149 3.70 10.04 7.86
N ILE A 150 3.20 8.88 7.43
CA ILE A 150 1.76 8.54 7.50
C ILE A 150 1.28 8.46 8.95
N ILE A 151 2.06 7.84 9.84
CA ILE A 151 1.67 7.64 11.23
C ILE A 151 1.74 8.94 12.04
N LEU A 152 2.66 9.87 11.72
CA LEU A 152 2.66 11.21 12.32
C LEU A 152 1.30 11.89 12.15
N VAL A 153 0.71 11.81 10.95
CA VAL A 153 -0.61 12.39 10.69
C VAL A 153 -1.67 11.77 11.58
N LEU A 154 -1.70 10.44 11.75
CA LEU A 154 -2.64 9.79 12.68
C LEU A 154 -2.46 10.24 14.13
N MET A 155 -1.23 10.60 14.54
CA MET A 155 -0.92 11.16 15.85
C MET A 155 -1.26 12.66 15.97
N GLY A 156 -1.77 13.30 14.91
CA GLY A 156 -2.03 14.73 14.87
C GLY A 156 -0.79 15.59 14.62
N GLU A 157 0.31 14.98 14.16
CA GLU A 157 1.58 15.62 13.88
C GLU A 157 1.89 15.59 12.37
N GLY A 158 2.88 16.38 11.94
CA GLY A 158 3.28 16.43 10.54
C GLY A 158 2.27 17.14 9.65
N GLU A 159 2.27 16.75 8.39
CA GLU A 159 1.65 17.50 7.29
C GLU A 159 0.81 16.59 6.40
N VAL A 160 -0.22 17.16 5.78
CA VAL A 160 -1.07 16.52 4.78
C VAL A 160 -1.03 17.34 3.50
N LEU A 161 -1.34 16.70 2.37
CA LEU A 161 -1.63 17.43 1.13
C LEU A 161 -2.95 18.20 1.30
N CYS A 162 -2.95 19.48 0.94
CA CYS A 162 -4.16 20.30 0.90
C CYS A 162 -5.09 19.84 -0.24
N GLU A 163 -6.30 20.41 -0.31
CA GLU A 163 -7.33 20.03 -1.30
C GLU A 163 -6.89 20.26 -2.76
N ASP A 164 -5.93 21.15 -2.99
CA ASP A 164 -5.32 21.40 -4.30
C ASP A 164 -4.36 20.29 -4.76
N GLY A 165 -4.10 19.29 -3.90
CA GLY A 165 -3.29 18.11 -4.18
C GLY A 165 -1.78 18.32 -4.21
N HIS A 166 -1.28 19.54 -3.93
CA HIS A 166 0.15 19.85 -4.03
C HIS A 166 0.67 20.74 -2.89
N SER A 167 -0.15 21.63 -2.33
CA SER A 167 0.23 22.41 -1.15
C SER A 167 0.24 21.53 0.09
N ILE A 168 1.02 21.92 1.11
CA ILE A 168 1.09 21.23 2.41
C ILE A 168 0.34 22.01 3.49
N CYS A 169 -0.39 21.28 4.32
CA CYS A 169 -1.22 21.81 5.41
C CYS A 169 -0.89 21.04 6.71
N PRO A 170 -0.95 21.67 7.89
CA PRO A 170 -0.75 20.97 9.16
C PRO A 170 -1.78 19.85 9.37
N ALA A 171 -1.34 18.69 9.89
CA ALA A 171 -2.18 17.51 10.03
C ALA A 171 -3.36 17.68 11.01
N LEU A 172 -3.14 18.29 12.17
CA LEU A 172 -4.17 18.38 13.22
C LEU A 172 -5.44 19.14 12.78
N PRO A 173 -5.36 20.36 12.18
CA PRO A 173 -6.53 21.02 11.62
C PRO A 173 -7.25 20.20 10.54
N ALA A 174 -6.49 19.49 9.70
CA ALA A 174 -7.06 18.65 8.65
C ALA A 174 -7.84 17.45 9.22
N LEU A 175 -7.28 16.77 10.24
CA LEU A 175 -8.00 15.71 10.96
C LEU A 175 -9.28 16.23 11.60
N GLN A 176 -9.22 17.38 12.28
CA GLN A 176 -10.38 18.00 12.92
C GLN A 176 -11.47 18.35 11.90
N LYS A 177 -11.10 18.93 10.75
CA LYS A 177 -12.02 19.22 9.64
C LYS A 177 -12.69 17.94 9.11
N ALA A 178 -11.96 16.82 9.09
CA ALA A 178 -12.46 15.52 8.68
C ALA A 178 -13.23 14.76 9.79
N GLY A 179 -13.40 15.35 10.99
CA GLY A 179 -14.06 14.71 12.13
C GLY A 179 -13.23 13.60 12.79
N LEU A 180 -11.93 13.56 12.53
CA LEU A 180 -10.99 12.56 13.05
C LEU A 180 -10.28 13.08 14.29
N LYS A 181 -9.97 12.17 15.23
CA LYS A 181 -9.21 12.48 16.44
C LYS A 181 -7.81 11.86 16.34
N PRO A 182 -6.76 12.57 16.79
CA PRO A 182 -5.43 11.98 16.93
C PRO A 182 -5.45 10.72 17.79
N ILE A 183 -4.67 9.71 17.38
CA ILE A 183 -4.49 8.48 18.14
C ILE A 183 -3.22 8.54 18.98
N CYS A 184 -3.29 8.04 20.21
CA CYS A 184 -2.11 7.85 21.04
C CYS A 184 -1.67 6.39 20.95
N LEU A 185 -0.41 6.16 20.56
CA LEU A 185 0.12 4.81 20.36
C LEU A 185 0.36 4.10 21.70
N GLU A 186 0.19 2.79 21.70
CA GLU A 186 0.54 1.91 22.82
C GLU A 186 1.70 0.98 22.47
N ALA A 187 2.20 0.24 23.45
CA ALA A 187 3.31 -0.71 23.28
C ALA A 187 3.15 -1.56 22.01
N LYS A 188 4.26 -1.73 21.28
CA LYS A 188 4.39 -2.41 19.97
C LYS A 188 3.76 -1.69 18.76
N GLU A 189 2.83 -0.76 18.95
CA GLU A 189 2.05 -0.21 17.83
C GLU A 189 2.89 0.61 16.86
N GLY A 190 3.81 1.43 17.36
CA GLY A 190 4.70 2.23 16.51
C GLY A 190 5.49 1.34 15.56
N LEU A 191 6.17 0.32 16.10
CA LEU A 191 6.91 -0.64 15.30
C LEU A 191 6.00 -1.43 14.35
N ALA A 192 4.86 -1.90 14.85
CA ALA A 192 3.91 -2.66 14.06
C ALA A 192 3.39 -1.86 12.86
N LEU A 193 3.23 -0.54 12.96
CA LEU A 193 2.75 0.30 11.88
C LEU A 193 3.80 0.56 10.79
N ILE A 194 5.06 0.77 11.16
CA ILE A 194 6.09 1.19 10.21
C ILE A 194 6.95 0.05 9.68
N ASN A 195 6.99 -1.09 10.39
CA ASN A 195 7.76 -2.26 9.98
C ASN A 195 6.95 -3.12 8.99
N GLY A 196 7.07 -2.80 7.70
CA GLY A 196 6.46 -3.56 6.60
C GLY A 196 6.66 -2.90 5.25
N THR A 197 6.40 -3.62 4.17
CA THR A 197 6.67 -3.21 2.78
C THR A 197 5.47 -2.54 2.11
N ALA A 198 4.62 -1.85 2.87
CA ALA A 198 3.33 -1.39 2.38
C ALA A 198 3.44 -0.27 1.33
N VAL A 199 4.46 0.58 1.41
CA VAL A 199 4.65 1.68 0.45
C VAL A 199 5.17 1.13 -0.86
N MET A 200 6.24 0.34 -0.82
CA MET A 200 6.78 -0.28 -2.05
C MET A 200 5.76 -1.20 -2.72
N ALA A 201 4.98 -1.97 -1.95
CA ALA A 201 3.95 -2.85 -2.49
C ALA A 201 2.77 -2.04 -3.07
N GLY A 202 2.34 -0.96 -2.41
CA GLY A 202 1.32 -0.05 -2.91
C GLY A 202 1.74 0.59 -4.23
N VAL A 203 2.94 1.18 -4.29
CA VAL A 203 3.50 1.79 -5.50
C VAL A 203 3.67 0.76 -6.62
N THR A 204 4.19 -0.43 -6.31
CA THR A 204 4.35 -1.52 -7.28
C THR A 204 3.01 -1.98 -7.84
N ALA A 205 1.97 -2.09 -7.01
CA ALA A 205 0.63 -2.45 -7.47
C ALA A 205 0.08 -1.41 -8.47
N LEU A 206 0.27 -0.12 -8.22
CA LEU A 206 -0.14 0.93 -9.17
C LEU A 206 0.67 0.89 -10.46
N ALA A 207 1.99 0.71 -10.37
CA ALA A 207 2.86 0.59 -11.53
C ALA A 207 2.50 -0.63 -12.39
N LEU A 208 2.24 -1.77 -11.75
CA LEU A 208 1.84 -3.00 -12.43
C LEU A 208 0.47 -2.86 -13.09
N TYR A 209 -0.51 -2.27 -12.39
CA TYR A 209 -1.82 -1.99 -12.98
C TYR A 209 -1.68 -1.13 -14.25
N ARG A 210 -0.94 -0.01 -14.18
CA ARG A 210 -0.67 0.85 -15.35
C ARG A 210 0.06 0.11 -16.46
N SER A 211 1.05 -0.71 -16.12
CA SER A 211 1.85 -1.47 -17.09
C SER A 211 1.01 -2.50 -17.84
N MET A 212 0.06 -3.17 -17.16
CA MET A 212 -0.88 -4.09 -17.81
C MET A 212 -1.76 -3.37 -18.84
N HIS A 213 -2.24 -2.16 -18.52
CA HIS A 213 -2.98 -1.34 -19.48
C HIS A 213 -2.12 -0.87 -20.65
N ILE A 214 -0.90 -0.41 -20.39
CA ILE A 214 0.06 -0.03 -21.45
C ILE A 214 0.36 -1.21 -22.37
N SER A 215 0.60 -2.40 -21.81
CA SER A 215 0.85 -3.61 -22.61
C SER A 215 -0.33 -3.93 -23.53
N LYS A 216 -1.56 -3.88 -23.01
CA LYS A 216 -2.75 -4.10 -23.82
C LYS A 216 -2.91 -3.04 -24.92
N SER A 217 -2.66 -1.77 -24.59
CA SER A 217 -2.70 -0.69 -25.58
C SER A 217 -1.61 -0.86 -26.65
N ALA A 218 -0.44 -1.35 -26.29
CA ALA A 218 0.65 -1.62 -27.23
C ALA A 218 0.24 -2.68 -28.26
N ASP A 219 -0.42 -3.77 -27.86
CA ASP A 219 -0.92 -4.79 -28.78
C ASP A 219 -1.92 -4.21 -29.79
N ILE A 220 -2.84 -3.34 -29.33
CA ILE A 220 -3.82 -2.66 -30.18
C ILE A 220 -3.13 -1.71 -31.17
N ILE A 221 -2.19 -0.88 -30.70
CA ILE A 221 -1.45 0.05 -31.55
C ILE A 221 -0.60 -0.71 -32.57
N ALA A 222 0.04 -1.81 -32.16
CA ALA A 222 0.79 -2.67 -33.05
C ALA A 222 -0.10 -3.28 -34.15
N SER A 223 -1.32 -3.68 -33.80
CA SER A 223 -2.32 -4.18 -34.75
C SER A 223 -2.70 -3.12 -35.79
N MET A 224 -3.03 -1.90 -35.34
CA MET A 224 -3.33 -0.78 -36.26
C MET A 224 -2.14 -0.45 -37.16
N THR A 225 -0.92 -0.49 -36.61
CA THR A 225 0.31 -0.25 -37.37
C THR A 225 0.52 -1.34 -38.42
N LEU A 226 0.31 -2.60 -38.05
CA LEU A 226 0.41 -3.75 -38.95
C LEU A 226 -0.54 -3.61 -40.15
N GLU A 227 -1.78 -3.17 -39.93
CA GLU A 227 -2.72 -2.88 -41.01
C GLU A 227 -2.24 -1.74 -41.90
N MET A 228 -1.82 -0.62 -41.31
CA MET A 228 -1.39 0.57 -42.04
C MET A 228 -0.22 0.28 -42.98
N VAL A 229 0.75 -0.51 -42.53
CA VAL A 229 1.94 -0.88 -43.33
C VAL A 229 1.72 -2.08 -44.23
N LYS A 230 0.49 -2.64 -44.28
CA LYS A 230 0.17 -3.88 -45.00
C LYS A 230 1.07 -5.05 -44.62
N GLY A 231 1.34 -5.17 -43.32
CA GLY A 231 2.22 -6.22 -42.78
C GLY A 231 1.59 -7.61 -42.84
N SER A 232 2.43 -8.64 -42.86
CA SER A 232 1.99 -10.04 -42.83
C SER A 232 1.61 -10.48 -41.43
N THR A 233 0.53 -11.26 -41.32
CA THR A 233 0.09 -11.88 -40.06
C THR A 233 0.76 -13.24 -39.78
N LYS A 234 1.50 -13.81 -40.74
CA LYS A 234 2.20 -15.10 -40.59
C LYS A 234 3.09 -15.19 -39.34
N PRO A 235 3.81 -14.13 -38.91
CA PRO A 235 4.59 -14.18 -37.68
C PRO A 235 3.77 -14.40 -36.39
N PHE A 236 2.45 -14.20 -36.44
CA PHE A 236 1.53 -14.38 -35.32
C PHE A 236 0.76 -15.71 -35.40
N ASP A 237 1.09 -16.59 -36.36
CA ASP A 237 0.44 -17.88 -36.54
C ASP A 237 0.52 -18.74 -35.25
N PRO A 238 -0.62 -19.24 -34.72
CA PRO A 238 -0.64 -20.00 -33.47
C PRO A 238 0.26 -21.23 -33.46
N GLU A 239 0.41 -21.95 -34.59
CA GLU A 239 1.29 -23.11 -34.68
C GLU A 239 2.76 -22.68 -34.62
N PHE A 240 3.11 -21.58 -35.28
CA PHE A 240 4.46 -21.02 -35.22
C PHE A 240 4.81 -20.52 -33.82
N ILE A 241 3.89 -19.81 -33.15
CA ILE A 241 4.10 -19.31 -31.79
C ILE A 241 4.23 -20.47 -30.79
N ALA A 242 3.45 -21.54 -30.97
CA ALA A 242 3.49 -22.74 -30.11
C ALA A 242 4.82 -23.49 -30.14
N LEU A 243 5.70 -23.23 -31.11
CA LEU A 243 7.08 -23.75 -31.12
C LEU A 243 7.94 -23.22 -29.96
N ARG A 244 7.47 -22.18 -29.25
CA ARG A 244 8.15 -21.58 -28.09
C ARG A 244 7.28 -21.65 -26.84
N PRO A 245 7.84 -21.91 -25.65
CA PRO A 245 7.07 -22.14 -24.43
C PRO A 245 6.67 -20.83 -23.72
N TYR A 246 6.60 -19.68 -24.41
CA TYR A 246 6.40 -18.37 -23.78
C TYR A 246 4.93 -17.96 -23.83
N PRO A 247 4.18 -18.00 -22.69
CA PRO A 247 2.75 -17.72 -22.70
C PRO A 247 2.42 -16.28 -23.11
N GLY A 248 3.27 -15.31 -22.74
CA GLY A 248 3.08 -13.91 -23.17
C GLY A 248 3.17 -13.72 -24.68
N MET A 249 4.00 -14.52 -25.38
CA MET A 249 4.11 -14.48 -26.83
C MET A 249 2.82 -14.99 -27.51
N ALA A 250 2.25 -16.06 -26.98
CA ALA A 250 0.95 -16.57 -27.43
C ALA A 250 -0.17 -15.56 -27.20
N GLN A 251 -0.20 -14.93 -26.02
CA GLN A 251 -1.21 -13.92 -25.70
C GLN A 251 -1.16 -12.70 -26.63
N VAL A 252 0.04 -12.19 -26.93
CA VAL A 252 0.20 -11.05 -27.85
C VAL A 252 -0.23 -11.43 -29.26
N ALA A 253 0.11 -12.62 -29.74
CA ALA A 253 -0.30 -13.08 -31.06
C ALA A 253 -1.82 -13.23 -31.19
N GLU A 254 -2.46 -13.82 -30.18
CA GLU A 254 -3.92 -13.89 -30.09
C GLU A 254 -4.54 -12.48 -30.12
N ASN A 255 -4.07 -11.57 -29.26
CA ASN A 255 -4.59 -10.20 -29.20
C ASN A 255 -4.50 -9.49 -30.56
N VAL A 256 -3.34 -9.57 -31.23
CA VAL A 256 -3.13 -8.93 -32.53
C VAL A 256 -4.05 -9.51 -33.60
N LEU A 257 -4.15 -10.83 -33.69
CA LEU A 257 -5.02 -11.50 -34.66
C LEU A 257 -6.50 -11.17 -34.42
N SER A 258 -6.94 -11.10 -33.16
CA SER A 258 -8.30 -10.68 -32.81
C SER A 258 -8.59 -9.23 -33.17
N CYS A 259 -7.62 -8.32 -32.99
CA CYS A 259 -7.81 -6.90 -33.33
C CYS A 259 -8.02 -6.65 -34.82
N ILE A 260 -7.45 -7.49 -35.70
CA ILE A 260 -7.52 -7.36 -37.16
C ILE A 260 -8.43 -8.41 -37.81
N GLU A 261 -9.24 -9.09 -37.01
CA GLU A 261 -10.22 -10.06 -37.51
C GLU A 261 -11.23 -9.34 -38.41
N GLY A 262 -11.48 -9.90 -39.60
CA GLY A 262 -12.39 -9.29 -40.59
C GLY A 262 -11.85 -8.05 -41.31
N SER A 263 -10.59 -7.65 -41.11
CA SER A 263 -10.00 -6.49 -41.78
C SER A 263 -10.02 -6.60 -43.31
N GLU A 264 -10.64 -5.62 -43.98
CA GLU A 264 -10.60 -5.47 -45.44
C GLU A 264 -9.20 -5.10 -45.94
N VAL A 265 -8.46 -4.31 -45.16
CA VAL A 265 -7.07 -3.93 -45.49
C VAL A 265 -6.22 -5.18 -45.56
N ARG A 266 -6.28 -6.04 -44.54
CA ARG A 266 -5.57 -7.32 -44.50
C ARG A 266 -5.95 -8.23 -45.67
N ASN A 267 -7.23 -8.28 -46.05
CA ASN A 267 -7.68 -9.12 -47.16
C ASN A 267 -7.24 -8.57 -48.54
N SER A 268 -6.78 -7.33 -48.61
CA SER A 268 -6.37 -6.66 -49.85
C SER A 268 -4.93 -6.94 -50.29
N HIS A 269 -4.11 -7.59 -49.46
CA HIS A 269 -2.69 -7.84 -49.72
C HIS A 269 -2.18 -9.18 -49.19
#